data_AF-A0A9W4IJH3-F1
#
_entry.id   AF-A0A9W4IJH3-F1
#
_cell.length_a   1.000
_cell.length_b   1.000
_cell.length_c   1.000
_cell.angle_alpha   90.00
_cell.angle_beta   90.00
_cell.angle_gamma   90.00
#
_symmetry.space_group_name_H-M   'P 1'
#
loop_
_entity.id
_entity.type
_entity.pdbx_description
1 polymer ?
#
loop_
_entity_poly.entity_id
_entity_poly.type
_entity_poly.pdbx_seq_one_letter_code
_entity_poly.pdbx_strand_id
1 'polypeptide(L)'
;MSDVAENKPDPTTVVPDTKAEETTATGEGEKSTTEAAAETVTETAQEAVDTAKDAAVKTSDSVFSMFGGGPKKEKKEEAAEPTDEPSGSSKAQKADDEDEVEQSADVHFEPVIHLTEKVETKTNEELEEQSFKMRAKLFKFDRESKEWKERGTGDVRLLKHKENQKTRLVMRRDKTLKVCANHYIVPDMTLSANVGSDRSWVWNAAADVSEGEPEAQTLAIRFANSDNANAFKEAFEKAQQENEKLFNAEE
;
A
#
# COMPACT_ATOMS: atom_id res chain seq x y z
N MET A 1 -18.01 11.03 -88.91
CA MET A 1 -17.24 10.43 -87.81
C MET A 1 -18.23 9.62 -87.00
N SER A 2 -18.28 8.34 -87.39
CA SER A 2 -19.13 7.19 -87.00
C SER A 2 -18.67 6.63 -85.63
N ASP A 3 -19.31 5.73 -84.88
CA ASP A 3 -20.43 4.76 -84.95
C ASP A 3 -20.79 4.47 -83.45
N VAL A 4 -22.03 4.44 -82.96
CA VAL A 4 -23.07 3.37 -82.93
C VAL A 4 -22.85 2.18 -81.94
N ALA A 5 -23.87 2.00 -81.06
CA ALA A 5 -24.36 0.75 -80.39
C ALA A 5 -23.46 0.07 -79.32
N GLU A 6 -23.89 -0.77 -78.38
CA GLU A 6 -25.16 -1.26 -77.80
C GLU A 6 -24.80 -2.02 -76.49
N ASN A 7 -25.76 -2.12 -75.57
CA ASN A 7 -26.07 -3.21 -74.60
C ASN A 7 -25.00 -4.02 -73.81
N LYS A 8 -25.33 -4.24 -72.52
CA LYS A 8 -24.87 -5.23 -71.49
C LYS A 8 -24.57 -6.66 -72.04
N PRO A 9 -23.96 -7.65 -71.30
CA PRO A 9 -23.82 -7.82 -69.84
C PRO A 9 -22.51 -8.50 -69.32
N ASP A 10 -22.44 -8.67 -67.98
CA ASP A 10 -21.54 -9.54 -67.16
C ASP A 10 -21.39 -10.98 -67.71
N PRO A 11 -20.28 -11.71 -67.49
CA PRO A 11 -20.36 -12.87 -66.57
C PRO A 11 -19.06 -13.37 -65.88
N THR A 12 -19.23 -13.82 -64.62
CA THR A 12 -18.92 -15.16 -64.05
C THR A 12 -17.48 -15.76 -64.05
N THR A 13 -17.17 -16.41 -62.90
CA THR A 13 -16.34 -17.63 -62.67
C THR A 13 -14.80 -17.45 -62.68
N VAL A 14 -14.03 -17.94 -61.68
CA VAL A 14 -13.84 -19.36 -61.29
C VAL A 14 -13.48 -19.51 -59.79
N VAL A 15 -14.20 -20.43 -59.14
CA VAL A 15 -14.00 -21.18 -57.86
C VAL A 15 -12.95 -22.30 -58.06
N PRO A 16 -12.28 -22.95 -57.06
CA PRO A 16 -12.98 -23.71 -56.00
C PRO A 16 -12.15 -23.91 -54.69
N ASP A 17 -12.49 -24.68 -53.64
CA ASP A 17 -13.54 -25.65 -53.27
C ASP A 17 -13.70 -25.50 -51.72
N THR A 18 -14.90 -25.38 -51.12
CA THR A 18 -15.87 -26.44 -50.73
C THR A 18 -15.38 -27.28 -49.54
N LYS A 19 -16.12 -27.59 -48.44
CA LYS A 19 -17.41 -27.20 -47.85
C LYS A 19 -17.56 -27.96 -46.50
N ALA A 20 -18.31 -27.34 -45.58
CA ALA A 20 -19.10 -27.82 -44.43
C ALA A 20 -19.30 -29.35 -44.23
N GLU A 21 -19.16 -29.90 -43.01
CA GLU A 21 -20.08 -29.86 -41.82
C GLU A 21 -21.27 -30.84 -41.95
N GLU A 22 -21.39 -31.82 -41.03
CA GLU A 22 -22.63 -32.21 -40.33
C GLU A 22 -22.44 -33.39 -39.34
N THR A 23 -23.43 -33.52 -38.48
CA THR A 23 -23.54 -34.13 -37.13
C THR A 23 -24.14 -35.55 -37.04
N THR A 24 -23.90 -36.26 -35.91
CA THR A 24 -24.87 -36.89 -34.94
C THR A 24 -24.54 -38.32 -34.41
N ALA A 25 -24.49 -38.39 -33.06
CA ALA A 25 -25.06 -39.35 -32.06
C ALA A 25 -24.81 -40.89 -31.99
N THR A 26 -24.51 -41.32 -30.73
CA THR A 26 -24.84 -42.59 -29.98
C THR A 26 -24.23 -43.93 -30.43
N GLY A 27 -23.80 -44.91 -29.61
CA GLY A 27 -23.73 -45.17 -28.16
C GLY A 27 -23.27 -46.64 -27.88
N GLU A 28 -22.89 -46.96 -26.62
CA GLU A 28 -22.61 -48.30 -25.98
C GLU A 28 -21.38 -49.12 -26.46
N GLY A 29 -20.58 -49.87 -25.69
CA GLY A 29 -20.41 -50.34 -24.29
C GLY A 29 -19.30 -51.44 -24.32
N GLU A 30 -18.31 -51.57 -23.42
CA GLU A 30 -18.23 -52.54 -22.28
C GLU A 30 -16.71 -52.72 -21.92
N LYS A 31 -16.21 -52.28 -20.74
CA LYS A 31 -15.88 -52.97 -19.45
C LYS A 31 -14.53 -53.72 -19.37
N SER A 32 -13.68 -53.40 -18.36
CA SER A 32 -13.28 -54.27 -17.21
C SER A 32 -12.03 -53.80 -16.42
N THR A 33 -12.23 -53.54 -15.10
CA THR A 33 -11.45 -53.93 -13.87
C THR A 33 -9.92 -53.68 -13.77
N THR A 34 -9.23 -53.38 -12.65
CA THR A 34 -9.43 -53.22 -11.17
C THR A 34 -8.07 -52.71 -10.62
N GLU A 35 -8.00 -51.68 -9.78
CA GLU A 35 -7.76 -51.72 -8.31
C GLU A 35 -6.48 -52.47 -7.84
N ALA A 36 -5.42 -51.72 -7.47
CA ALA A 36 -4.41 -52.00 -6.43
C ALA A 36 -3.16 -51.11 -6.59
N ALA A 37 -2.99 -50.10 -5.73
CA ALA A 37 -1.70 -49.54 -5.27
C ALA A 37 -1.96 -48.25 -4.45
N ALA A 38 -2.84 -48.36 -3.45
CA ALA A 38 -2.95 -47.39 -2.37
C ALA A 38 -2.15 -47.95 -1.19
N GLU A 39 -0.83 -47.88 -1.28
CA GLU A 39 0.16 -48.04 -0.21
C GLU A 39 1.51 -47.82 -0.88
N THR A 40 2.45 -47.17 -0.21
CA THR A 40 3.82 -46.82 -0.69
C THR A 40 4.01 -45.45 -1.37
N VAL A 41 3.49 -44.35 -0.79
CA VAL A 41 4.15 -43.02 -0.85
C VAL A 41 3.87 -42.25 0.46
N THR A 42 4.18 -42.86 1.60
CA THR A 42 4.11 -42.22 2.94
C THR A 42 5.47 -42.20 3.63
N GLU A 43 6.57 -42.29 2.87
CA GLU A 43 7.93 -42.35 3.41
C GLU A 43 8.90 -41.51 2.58
N THR A 44 8.50 -40.30 2.19
CA THR A 44 9.41 -39.29 1.61
C THR A 44 9.02 -37.86 1.99
N ALA A 45 8.30 -37.69 3.10
CA ALA A 45 7.85 -36.40 3.61
C ALA A 45 8.39 -36.05 5.01
N GLN A 46 9.33 -36.86 5.55
CA GLN A 46 9.82 -36.69 6.92
C GLN A 46 11.29 -36.20 7.03
N GLU A 47 12.09 -36.21 5.97
CA GLU A 47 13.54 -35.88 6.04
C GLU A 47 13.94 -34.51 5.48
N ALA A 48 12.98 -33.67 5.05
CA ALA A 48 13.27 -32.30 4.58
C ALA A 48 12.90 -31.21 5.61
N VAL A 49 12.42 -31.58 6.79
CA VAL A 49 11.85 -30.64 7.78
C VAL A 49 12.82 -30.30 8.93
N ASP A 50 13.94 -31.03 9.06
CA ASP A 50 14.89 -30.83 10.16
C ASP A 50 16.11 -29.94 9.84
N THR A 51 16.33 -29.53 8.59
CA THR A 51 17.44 -28.63 8.22
C THR A 51 17.03 -27.14 8.11
N ALA A 52 15.74 -26.81 8.30
CA ALA A 52 15.24 -25.43 8.20
C ALA A 52 14.96 -24.75 9.56
N LYS A 53 15.30 -25.39 10.68
CA LYS A 53 15.06 -24.84 12.04
C LYS A 53 16.28 -24.21 12.72
N ASP A 54 17.49 -24.37 12.19
CA ASP A 54 18.73 -23.87 12.84
C ASP A 54 19.23 -22.51 12.31
N ALA A 55 18.68 -22.00 11.21
CA ALA A 55 19.11 -20.73 10.59
C ALA A 55 18.24 -19.51 10.95
N ALA A 56 17.19 -19.67 11.76
CA ALA A 56 16.22 -18.61 12.09
C ALA A 56 16.37 -18.02 13.51
N VAL A 57 17.40 -18.39 14.27
CA VAL A 57 17.48 -18.10 15.73
C VAL A 57 18.35 -16.88 16.08
N LYS A 58 18.96 -16.13 15.14
CA LYS A 58 20.00 -15.15 15.52
C LYS A 58 19.91 -13.69 15.04
N THR A 59 18.79 -13.17 14.54
CA THR A 59 18.75 -11.71 14.18
C THR A 59 17.49 -10.90 14.50
N SER A 60 16.41 -11.44 15.08
CA SER A 60 15.17 -10.67 15.24
C SER A 60 14.90 -10.04 16.62
N ASP A 61 15.67 -10.35 17.67
CA ASP A 61 15.28 -9.92 19.03
C ASP A 61 15.96 -8.64 19.55
N SER A 62 16.92 -8.04 18.83
CA SER A 62 17.72 -6.92 19.38
C SER A 62 17.40 -5.51 18.86
N VAL A 63 16.47 -5.33 17.91
CA VAL A 63 16.32 -4.00 17.26
C VAL A 63 15.09 -3.19 17.71
N PHE A 64 14.13 -3.78 18.44
CA PHE A 64 12.92 -3.05 18.88
C PHE A 64 12.77 -2.84 20.40
N SER A 65 13.71 -3.35 21.22
CA SER A 65 13.66 -3.20 22.68
C SER A 65 14.10 -1.80 23.20
N MET A 66 14.49 -0.87 22.32
CA MET A 66 15.07 0.42 22.74
C MET A 66 14.06 1.57 22.87
N PHE A 67 12.76 1.36 22.59
CA PHE A 67 11.74 2.43 22.55
C PHE A 67 10.67 2.36 23.67
N GLY A 68 10.86 1.54 24.71
CA GLY A 68 9.85 1.35 25.76
C GLY A 68 10.43 1.27 27.16
N GLY A 69 10.35 2.38 27.89
CA GLY A 69 10.29 2.46 29.37
C GLY A 69 11.17 1.51 30.17
N GLY A 70 12.35 1.98 30.58
CA GLY A 70 13.25 1.22 31.47
C GLY A 70 12.62 0.90 32.84
N PRO A 71 12.87 -0.30 33.40
CA PRO A 71 12.36 -0.66 34.72
C PRO A 71 13.19 -0.02 35.85
N LYS A 72 12.46 0.40 36.89
CA LYS A 72 12.93 0.94 38.17
C LYS A 72 13.83 -0.08 38.89
N LYS A 73 15.00 0.33 39.38
CA LYS A 73 15.79 -0.49 40.32
C LYS A 73 16.35 0.33 41.48
N GLU A 74 16.25 -0.28 42.66
CA GLU A 74 16.51 0.24 44.00
C GLU A 74 18.00 0.38 44.32
N LYS A 75 18.27 1.21 45.34
CA LYS A 75 19.57 1.69 45.82
C LYS A 75 20.32 0.62 46.65
N LYS A 76 21.61 0.41 46.39
CA LYS A 76 22.58 -0.15 47.34
C LYS A 76 23.95 0.52 47.16
N GLU A 77 24.51 1.03 48.26
CA GLU A 77 25.80 1.70 48.39
C GLU A 77 26.94 0.69 48.65
N GLU A 78 28.14 0.90 48.07
CA GLU A 78 29.40 1.13 48.82
C GLU A 78 30.66 1.28 47.92
N ALA A 79 31.54 2.18 48.38
CA ALA A 79 33.01 2.31 48.25
C ALA A 79 33.69 2.61 46.89
N ALA A 80 34.56 3.63 46.94
CA ALA A 80 35.26 4.31 45.86
C ALA A 80 36.78 4.12 45.93
N GLU A 81 37.46 4.20 44.78
CA GLU A 81 38.87 4.61 44.58
C GLU A 81 38.93 5.39 43.23
N PRO A 82 39.65 6.53 43.12
CA PRO A 82 39.44 7.52 42.06
C PRO A 82 40.46 7.42 40.92
N THR A 83 39.99 7.65 39.68
CA THR A 83 40.83 8.06 38.55
C THR A 83 40.27 9.35 37.96
N ASP A 84 41.09 10.39 38.01
CA ASP A 84 40.87 11.75 37.51
C ASP A 84 40.44 11.82 36.04
N GLU A 85 39.27 12.41 35.77
CA GLU A 85 39.02 13.31 34.62
C GLU A 85 37.91 14.33 34.99
N PRO A 86 38.00 15.61 34.58
CA PRO A 86 37.22 16.69 35.18
C PRO A 86 35.84 16.81 34.53
N SER A 87 34.83 16.16 35.11
CA SER A 87 33.42 16.44 34.83
C SER A 87 32.90 17.49 35.80
N GLY A 88 32.93 18.76 35.36
CA GLY A 88 32.47 19.89 36.16
C GLY A 88 30.94 19.95 36.26
N SER A 89 30.38 19.49 37.37
CA SER A 89 29.04 19.87 37.78
C SER A 89 28.97 20.06 39.29
N SER A 90 29.37 21.25 39.73
CA SER A 90 29.12 21.72 41.09
C SER A 90 27.95 22.70 41.05
N LYS A 91 26.81 22.26 41.59
CA LYS A 91 25.70 23.14 41.96
C LYS A 91 26.15 24.01 43.14
N ALA A 92 26.65 25.21 42.86
CA ALA A 92 26.76 26.30 43.82
C ALA A 92 25.63 27.30 43.57
N GLN A 93 24.95 27.71 44.63
CA GLN A 93 23.86 28.68 44.59
C GLN A 93 24.39 30.10 44.33
N LYS A 94 23.56 30.86 43.60
CA LYS A 94 23.54 32.33 43.43
C LYS A 94 24.66 32.98 42.62
N ALA A 95 24.37 33.23 41.35
CA ALA A 95 24.33 34.59 40.81
C ALA A 95 23.23 34.62 39.74
N ASP A 96 22.34 35.60 39.85
CA ASP A 96 21.40 35.98 38.81
C ASP A 96 22.26 36.71 37.76
N ASP A 97 22.80 35.94 36.82
CA ASP A 97 23.49 36.47 35.64
C ASP A 97 22.50 36.26 34.50
N GLU A 98 21.80 37.33 34.16
CA GLU A 98 21.00 37.43 32.95
C GLU A 98 21.98 37.33 31.78
N ASP A 99 22.31 36.10 31.36
CA ASP A 99 22.90 35.82 30.06
C ASP A 99 21.89 36.26 29.00
N GLU A 100 21.91 37.55 28.70
CA GLU A 100 21.31 38.18 27.53
C GLU A 100 21.97 37.51 26.32
N VAL A 101 21.37 36.41 25.86
CA VAL A 101 21.67 35.80 24.57
C VAL A 101 21.56 36.90 23.53
N GLU A 102 22.70 37.43 23.08
CA GLU A 102 22.78 38.39 21.99
C GLU A 102 21.94 37.84 20.84
N GLN A 103 20.80 38.49 20.58
CA GLN A 103 19.94 38.13 19.47
C GLN A 103 20.78 38.22 18.21
N SER A 104 20.93 37.08 17.51
CA SER A 104 21.62 37.04 16.23
C SER A 104 21.10 38.16 15.35
N ALA A 105 22.01 38.94 14.75
CA ALA A 105 21.65 40.05 13.87
C ALA A 105 20.57 39.61 12.86
N ASP A 106 19.49 40.39 12.76
CA ASP A 106 18.40 40.15 11.81
C ASP A 106 18.93 40.38 10.38
N VAL A 107 19.41 39.30 9.75
CA VAL A 107 19.97 39.36 8.39
C VAL A 107 18.82 39.41 7.39
N HIS A 108 18.61 40.59 6.81
CA HIS A 108 17.66 40.80 5.73
C HIS A 108 18.22 40.33 4.38
N PHE A 109 17.41 39.63 3.59
CA PHE A 109 17.73 39.17 2.25
C PHE A 109 16.74 39.73 1.22
N GLU A 110 17.25 40.31 0.14
CA GLU A 110 16.41 40.73 -0.98
C GLU A 110 15.95 39.51 -1.80
N PRO A 111 14.65 39.35 -2.09
CA PRO A 111 14.15 38.21 -2.86
C PRO A 111 14.67 38.20 -4.31
N VAL A 112 15.28 37.08 -4.72
CA VAL A 112 15.73 36.88 -6.11
C VAL A 112 14.54 36.72 -7.07
N ILE A 113 13.43 36.16 -6.59
CA ILE A 113 12.23 35.88 -7.39
C ILE A 113 11.01 36.44 -6.66
N HIS A 114 10.24 37.25 -7.38
CA HIS A 114 9.01 37.85 -6.89
C HIS A 114 7.81 37.07 -7.43
N LEU A 115 7.14 36.32 -6.56
CA LEU A 115 5.88 35.66 -6.89
C LEU A 115 4.74 36.69 -6.83
N THR A 116 4.57 37.46 -7.91
CA THR A 116 3.64 38.60 -7.97
C THR A 116 2.17 38.18 -8.07
N GLU A 117 1.90 37.01 -8.64
CA GLU A 117 0.55 36.51 -8.84
C GLU A 117 0.25 35.38 -7.85
N LYS A 118 -0.85 35.55 -7.10
CA LYS A 118 -1.39 34.46 -6.28
C LYS A 118 -2.02 33.43 -7.20
N VAL A 119 -1.39 32.27 -7.31
CA VAL A 119 -1.94 31.14 -8.06
C VAL A 119 -3.09 30.53 -7.25
N GLU A 120 -4.27 30.44 -7.85
CA GLU A 120 -5.38 29.68 -7.28
C GLU A 120 -5.08 28.19 -7.39
N THR A 121 -4.85 27.54 -6.26
CA THR A 121 -4.57 26.10 -6.20
C THR A 121 -5.85 25.31 -6.04
N LYS A 122 -6.14 24.41 -6.98
CA LYS A 122 -7.22 23.42 -6.85
C LYS A 122 -6.69 22.12 -6.28
N THR A 123 -7.51 21.45 -5.48
CA THR A 123 -7.17 20.15 -4.88
C THR A 123 -7.43 19.00 -5.84
N ASN A 124 -8.33 19.20 -6.82
CA ASN A 124 -8.89 18.17 -7.70
C ASN A 124 -9.66 17.10 -6.93
N GLU A 125 -10.36 17.54 -5.89
CA GLU A 125 -11.22 16.73 -5.00
C GLU A 125 -12.62 17.38 -4.85
N GLU A 126 -12.89 18.47 -5.57
CA GLU A 126 -14.11 19.29 -5.43
C GLU A 126 -15.39 18.58 -5.93
N LEU A 127 -15.20 17.62 -6.85
CA LEU A 127 -16.27 16.76 -7.38
C LEU A 127 -16.47 15.47 -6.59
N GLU A 128 -15.85 15.35 -5.41
CA GLU A 128 -15.92 14.16 -4.58
C GLU A 128 -16.57 14.45 -3.23
N GLU A 129 -17.21 13.43 -2.67
CA GLU A 129 -17.76 13.42 -1.32
C GLU A 129 -16.90 12.54 -0.43
N GLN A 130 -16.54 13.05 0.74
CA GLN A 130 -15.75 12.32 1.72
C GLN A 130 -16.64 11.40 2.54
N SER A 131 -16.63 10.10 2.24
CA SER A 131 -17.41 9.08 2.96
C SER A 131 -16.72 8.60 4.24
N PHE A 132 -15.39 8.74 4.33
CA PHE A 132 -14.60 8.38 5.51
C PHE A 132 -13.41 9.32 5.67
N LYS A 133 -13.04 9.62 6.92
CA LYS A 133 -11.83 10.37 7.27
C LYS A 133 -11.30 9.92 8.62
N MET A 134 -10.01 9.60 8.69
CA MET A 134 -9.38 9.23 9.95
C MET A 134 -7.87 9.46 9.96
N ARG A 135 -7.33 9.81 11.13
CA ARG A 135 -5.89 9.91 11.35
C ARG A 135 -5.23 8.53 11.25
N ALA A 136 -4.16 8.42 10.47
CA ALA A 136 -3.40 7.19 10.30
C ALA A 136 -1.91 7.42 10.00
N LYS A 137 -1.13 6.34 10.09
CA LYS A 137 0.23 6.25 9.56
C LYS A 137 0.30 5.17 8.49
N LEU A 138 0.82 5.51 7.32
CA LEU A 138 0.95 4.66 6.15
C LEU A 138 2.41 4.25 5.94
N PHE A 139 2.61 2.99 5.58
CA PHE A 139 3.88 2.38 5.25
C PHE A 139 3.81 1.75 3.85
N LYS A 140 4.94 1.69 3.17
CA LYS A 140 5.12 0.86 1.96
C LYS A 140 6.12 -0.25 2.24
N PHE A 141 5.88 -1.41 1.68
CA PHE A 141 6.86 -2.50 1.71
C PHE A 141 7.90 -2.28 0.62
N ASP A 142 9.16 -2.18 1.02
CA ASP A 142 10.28 -2.11 0.11
C ASP A 142 10.73 -3.52 -0.26
N ARG A 143 10.61 -3.88 -1.53
CA ARG A 143 10.92 -5.25 -1.99
C ARG A 143 12.41 -5.57 -2.02
N GLU A 144 13.26 -4.54 -2.18
CA GLU A 144 14.71 -4.70 -2.26
C GLU A 144 15.30 -4.93 -0.87
N SER A 145 14.99 -4.06 0.09
CA SER A 145 15.43 -4.20 1.47
C SER A 145 14.56 -5.13 2.32
N LYS A 146 13.43 -5.61 1.80
CA LYS A 146 12.46 -6.50 2.46
C LYS A 146 11.97 -5.93 3.80
N GLU A 147 11.71 -4.64 3.85
CA GLU A 147 11.32 -3.94 5.08
C GLU A 147 10.14 -2.98 4.87
N TRP A 148 9.48 -2.61 5.96
CA TRP A 148 8.45 -1.57 5.95
C TRP A 148 9.07 -0.19 6.11
N LYS A 149 8.86 0.70 5.12
CA LYS A 149 9.28 2.10 5.19
C LYS A 149 8.08 3.00 5.44
N GLU A 150 8.22 3.97 6.35
CA GLU A 150 7.17 4.98 6.55
C GLU A 150 6.96 5.76 5.26
N ARG A 151 5.72 5.80 4.78
CA ARG A 151 5.33 6.52 3.58
C ARG A 151 4.73 7.88 3.93
N GLY A 152 3.92 7.97 4.98
CA GLY A 152 3.35 9.23 5.45
C GLY A 152 2.47 9.11 6.70
N THR A 153 2.35 10.20 7.44
CA THR A 153 1.41 10.34 8.56
C THR A 153 0.46 11.50 8.26
N GLY A 154 -0.85 11.26 8.42
CA GLY A 154 -1.87 12.16 7.88
C GLY A 154 -3.30 11.67 8.10
N ASP A 155 -4.25 12.34 7.48
CA ASP A 155 -5.64 11.87 7.41
C ASP A 155 -5.81 11.01 6.14
N VAL A 156 -6.19 9.74 6.31
CA VAL A 156 -6.68 8.91 5.20
C VAL A 156 -8.15 9.26 4.95
N ARG A 157 -8.51 9.40 3.67
CA ARG A 157 -9.87 9.70 3.24
C ARG A 157 -10.32 8.74 2.16
N LEU A 158 -11.59 8.36 2.22
CA LEU A 158 -12.27 7.70 1.12
C LEU A 158 -13.15 8.75 0.43
N LEU A 159 -12.89 8.99 -0.84
CA LEU A 159 -13.51 10.03 -1.65
C LEU A 159 -14.32 9.39 -2.76
N LYS A 160 -15.63 9.62 -2.75
CA LYS A 160 -16.59 9.10 -3.74
C LYS A 160 -16.90 10.18 -4.76
N HIS A 161 -16.64 9.93 -6.03
CA HIS A 161 -16.90 10.91 -7.08
C HIS A 161 -18.40 11.09 -7.34
N LYS A 162 -18.86 12.33 -7.47
CA LYS A 162 -20.30 12.68 -7.58
C LYS A 162 -20.94 12.19 -8.88
N GLU A 163 -20.16 12.06 -9.96
CA GLU A 163 -20.69 11.63 -11.27
C GLU A 163 -20.57 10.12 -11.45
N ASN A 164 -19.36 9.58 -11.61
CA ASN A 164 -19.14 8.15 -11.82
C ASN A 164 -19.33 7.26 -10.57
N GLN A 165 -19.57 7.84 -9.39
CA GLN A 165 -19.79 7.12 -8.12
C GLN A 165 -18.62 6.26 -7.62
N LYS A 166 -17.46 6.26 -8.30
CA LYS A 166 -16.28 5.48 -7.89
C LYS A 166 -15.62 6.10 -6.68
N THR A 167 -15.22 5.26 -5.74
CA THR A 167 -14.52 5.66 -4.52
C THR A 167 -13.02 5.41 -4.63
N ARG A 168 -12.21 6.41 -4.31
CA ARG A 168 -10.75 6.29 -4.18
C ARG A 168 -10.26 6.57 -2.76
N LEU A 169 -9.11 6.01 -2.42
CA LEU A 169 -8.38 6.32 -1.20
C LEU A 169 -7.38 7.44 -1.50
N VAL A 170 -7.43 8.52 -0.73
CA VAL A 170 -6.46 9.62 -0.78
C VAL A 170 -5.92 9.88 0.62
N MET A 171 -4.60 9.97 0.75
CA MET A 171 -3.93 10.35 1.99
C MET A 171 -2.85 11.39 1.71
N ARG A 172 -2.78 12.43 2.54
CA ARG A 172 -1.79 13.51 2.45
C ARG A 172 -0.98 13.59 3.75
N ARG A 173 0.31 13.87 3.63
CA ARG A 173 1.21 14.05 4.77
C ARG A 173 0.90 15.35 5.51
N ASP A 174 1.00 15.31 6.83
CA ASP A 174 0.92 16.51 7.66
C ASP A 174 1.95 17.56 7.22
N LYS A 175 1.57 18.83 7.38
CA LYS A 175 2.38 20.05 7.10
C LYS A 175 2.71 20.27 5.63
N THR A 176 3.26 19.26 4.95
CA THR A 176 3.66 19.34 3.53
C THR A 176 2.48 19.19 2.56
N LEU A 177 1.38 18.57 3.00
CA LEU A 177 0.19 18.29 2.20
C LEU A 177 0.43 17.46 0.93
N LYS A 178 1.64 16.90 0.78
CA LYS A 178 2.02 15.99 -0.30
C LYS A 178 1.19 14.71 -0.19
N VAL A 179 0.66 14.25 -1.32
CA VAL A 179 -0.05 12.98 -1.42
C VAL A 179 0.93 11.83 -1.12
N CYS A 180 0.48 10.85 -0.35
CA CYS A 180 1.25 9.63 -0.04
C CYS A 180 0.48 8.33 -0.32
N ALA A 181 -0.79 8.44 -0.70
CA ALA A 181 -1.58 7.38 -1.34
C ALA A 181 -2.67 8.01 -2.18
N ASN A 182 -2.88 7.48 -3.38
CA ASN A 182 -3.92 7.87 -4.31
C ASN A 182 -4.20 6.70 -5.26
N HIS A 183 -5.26 5.95 -5.00
CA HIS A 183 -5.69 4.83 -5.83
C HIS A 183 -7.18 4.56 -5.65
N TYR A 184 -7.83 4.01 -6.67
CA TYR A 184 -9.19 3.49 -6.54
C TYR A 184 -9.23 2.30 -5.58
N ILE A 185 -10.34 2.15 -4.87
CA ILE A 185 -10.64 0.90 -4.18
C ILE A 185 -11.22 -0.06 -5.22
N VAL A 186 -10.54 -1.16 -5.50
CA VAL A 186 -10.95 -2.12 -6.54
C VAL A 186 -11.40 -3.46 -5.92
N PRO A 187 -12.23 -4.25 -6.62
CA PRO A 187 -12.85 -5.45 -6.04
C PRO A 187 -11.86 -6.53 -5.60
N ASP A 188 -10.70 -6.59 -6.26
CA ASP A 188 -9.63 -7.57 -6.00
C ASP A 188 -8.73 -7.19 -4.79
N MET A 189 -8.88 -6.00 -4.21
CA MET A 189 -8.16 -5.64 -2.99
C MET A 189 -8.61 -6.50 -1.81
N THR A 190 -7.71 -6.82 -0.89
CA THR A 190 -8.08 -7.53 0.35
C THR A 190 -7.29 -6.96 1.52
N LEU A 191 -8.00 -6.44 2.52
CA LEU A 191 -7.39 -6.00 3.77
C LEU A 191 -7.02 -7.22 4.62
N SER A 192 -5.71 -7.44 4.77
CA SER A 192 -5.16 -8.52 5.59
C SER A 192 -4.64 -7.98 6.91
N ALA A 193 -4.87 -8.71 8.01
CA ALA A 193 -4.33 -8.33 9.31
C ALA A 193 -2.80 -8.39 9.29
N ASN A 194 -2.14 -7.42 9.94
CA ASN A 194 -0.69 -7.46 10.09
C ASN A 194 -0.31 -8.30 11.32
N VAL A 195 0.67 -9.19 11.20
CA VAL A 195 1.11 -10.06 12.30
C VAL A 195 1.59 -9.20 13.47
N GLY A 196 1.04 -9.44 14.66
CA GLY A 196 1.41 -8.71 15.87
C GLY A 196 0.79 -7.31 16.00
N SER A 197 -0.19 -6.93 15.18
CA SER A 197 -0.94 -5.67 15.32
C SER A 197 -2.44 -5.89 15.17
N ASP A 198 -3.21 -5.42 16.15
CA ASP A 198 -4.68 -5.39 16.16
C ASP A 198 -5.26 -4.11 15.52
N ARG A 199 -4.38 -3.18 15.13
CA ARG A 199 -4.72 -1.84 14.66
C ARG A 199 -4.07 -1.51 13.31
N SER A 200 -3.82 -2.53 12.50
CA SER A 200 -3.17 -2.36 11.19
C SER A 200 -3.70 -3.31 10.14
N TRP A 201 -3.82 -2.80 8.91
CA TRP A 201 -4.23 -3.56 7.73
C TRP A 201 -3.18 -3.45 6.63
N VAL A 202 -3.04 -4.50 5.84
CA VAL A 202 -2.13 -4.61 4.69
C VAL A 202 -2.95 -4.91 3.44
N TRP A 203 -2.63 -4.27 2.32
CA TRP A 203 -3.22 -4.56 1.01
C TRP A 203 -2.25 -4.26 -0.13
N ASN A 204 -2.59 -4.74 -1.34
CA ASN A 204 -1.89 -4.39 -2.56
C ASN A 204 -2.74 -3.40 -3.36
N ALA A 205 -2.13 -2.31 -3.81
CA ALA A 205 -2.69 -1.40 -4.80
C ALA A 205 -1.91 -1.56 -6.10
N ALA A 206 -2.57 -2.00 -7.17
CA ALA A 206 -1.91 -2.24 -8.46
C ALA A 206 -1.49 -0.95 -9.18
N ALA A 207 -2.22 0.14 -8.93
CA ALA A 207 -2.05 1.43 -9.61
C ALA A 207 -2.19 2.60 -8.62
N ASP A 208 -1.22 2.75 -7.71
CA ASP A 208 -1.11 3.95 -6.87
C ASP A 208 -0.35 5.05 -7.61
N VAL A 209 -0.97 6.23 -7.74
CA VAL A 209 -0.45 7.38 -8.52
C VAL A 209 0.05 8.51 -7.62
N SER A 210 0.40 8.22 -6.36
CA SER A 210 0.78 9.28 -5.42
C SER A 210 2.14 9.93 -5.69
N GLU A 211 3.00 9.28 -6.48
CA GLU A 211 4.33 9.77 -6.87
C GLU A 211 4.41 10.08 -8.39
N GLY A 212 3.27 10.14 -9.09
CA GLY A 212 3.19 10.43 -10.53
C GLY A 212 2.54 9.29 -11.31
N GLU A 213 3.34 8.47 -11.97
CA GLU A 213 2.87 7.33 -12.77
C GLU A 213 2.25 6.23 -11.89
N PRO A 214 1.36 5.38 -12.45
CA PRO A 214 0.79 4.26 -11.70
C PRO A 214 1.85 3.24 -11.30
N GLU A 215 1.95 2.98 -9.99
CA GLU A 215 2.87 1.98 -9.44
C GLU A 215 2.15 0.94 -8.58
N ALA A 216 2.58 -0.31 -8.69
CA ALA A 216 2.13 -1.38 -7.82
C ALA A 216 2.79 -1.24 -6.43
N GLN A 217 1.98 -1.05 -5.39
CA GLN A 217 2.43 -0.82 -4.03
C GLN A 217 1.81 -1.82 -3.06
N THR A 218 2.62 -2.43 -2.20
CA THR A 218 2.14 -3.17 -1.03
C THR A 218 2.15 -2.21 0.15
N LEU A 219 0.96 -1.87 0.64
CA LEU A 219 0.74 -0.83 1.63
C LEU A 219 0.30 -1.43 2.96
N ALA A 220 0.76 -0.82 4.05
CA ALA A 220 0.23 -1.08 5.39
C ALA A 220 -0.21 0.23 6.03
N ILE A 221 -1.37 0.23 6.67
CA ILE A 221 -1.89 1.38 7.40
C ILE A 221 -2.08 1.03 8.86
N ARG A 222 -1.69 1.93 9.76
CA ARG A 222 -1.84 1.79 11.21
C ARG A 222 -2.67 2.93 11.78
N PHE A 223 -3.61 2.57 12.64
CA PHE A 223 -4.48 3.49 13.35
C PHE A 223 -4.10 3.60 14.83
N ALA A 224 -4.72 4.54 15.54
CA ALA A 224 -4.46 4.76 16.96
C ALA A 224 -4.80 3.53 17.82
N ASN A 225 -5.93 2.88 17.54
CA ASN A 225 -6.46 1.73 18.26
C ASN A 225 -7.18 0.77 17.28
N SER A 226 -7.61 -0.38 17.80
CA SER A 226 -8.31 -1.43 17.04
C SER A 226 -9.68 -0.97 16.53
N ASP A 227 -10.44 -0.22 17.33
CA ASP A 227 -11.76 0.31 16.93
C ASP A 227 -11.66 1.17 15.67
N ASN A 228 -10.69 2.07 15.62
CA ASN A 228 -10.41 2.91 14.46
C ASN A 228 -9.99 2.07 13.23
N ALA A 229 -9.18 1.04 13.45
CA ALA A 229 -8.80 0.14 12.37
C ALA A 229 -9.99 -0.63 11.81
N ASN A 230 -10.90 -1.10 12.67
CA ASN A 230 -12.11 -1.80 12.25
C ASN A 230 -13.08 -0.87 11.53
N ALA A 231 -13.26 0.37 12.00
CA ALA A 231 -14.07 1.37 11.31
C ALA A 231 -13.52 1.70 9.90
N PHE A 232 -12.20 1.77 9.74
CA PHE A 232 -11.60 1.90 8.40
C PHE A 232 -11.88 0.68 7.54
N LYS A 233 -11.71 -0.54 8.09
CA LYS A 233 -11.96 -1.78 7.35
C LYS A 233 -13.40 -1.84 6.85
N GLU A 234 -14.37 -1.56 7.70
CA GLU A 234 -15.79 -1.53 7.34
C GLU A 234 -16.06 -0.51 6.21
N ALA A 235 -15.53 0.70 6.33
CA ALA A 235 -15.69 1.73 5.30
C ALA A 235 -15.01 1.35 3.97
N PHE A 236 -13.83 0.71 4.04
CA PHE A 236 -13.09 0.25 2.87
C PHE A 236 -13.83 -0.88 2.15
N GLU A 237 -14.29 -1.90 2.87
CA GLU A 237 -15.03 -3.04 2.31
C GLU A 237 -16.39 -2.59 1.75
N LYS A 238 -17.06 -1.63 2.40
CA LYS A 238 -18.27 -1.02 1.84
C LYS A 238 -17.97 -0.31 0.51
N ALA A 239 -16.94 0.52 0.47
CA ALA A 239 -16.53 1.21 -0.76
C ALA A 239 -16.12 0.24 -1.87
N GLN A 240 -15.48 -0.88 -1.51
CA GLN A 240 -15.13 -1.95 -2.43
C GLN A 240 -16.36 -2.60 -3.07
N GLN A 241 -17.35 -2.98 -2.26
CA GLN A 241 -18.60 -3.57 -2.75
C GLN A 241 -19.41 -2.60 -3.62
N GLU A 242 -19.40 -1.30 -3.28
CA GLU A 242 -20.03 -0.27 -4.11
C GLU A 242 -19.30 -0.12 -5.45
N ASN A 243 -17.97 -0.10 -5.43
CA ASN A 243 -17.16 0.02 -6.64
C ASN A 243 -17.24 -1.21 -7.54
N GLU A 244 -17.32 -2.42 -6.99
CA GLU A 244 -17.47 -3.67 -7.77
C GLU A 244 -18.64 -3.60 -8.76
N LYS A 245 -19.79 -3.07 -8.31
CA LYS A 245 -20.97 -2.88 -9.15
C LYS A 245 -20.71 -1.91 -10.32
N LEU A 246 -19.80 -0.96 -10.14
CA LEU A 246 -19.48 0.07 -11.12
C LEU A 246 -18.42 -0.42 -12.11
N PHE A 247 -17.41 -1.14 -11.64
CA PHE A 247 -16.38 -1.73 -12.51
C PHE A 247 -16.96 -2.82 -13.41
N ASN A 248 -17.87 -3.67 -12.89
CA ASN A 248 -18.51 -4.71 -13.69
C ASN A 248 -19.58 -4.18 -14.67
N ALA A 249 -20.06 -2.94 -14.49
CA ALA A 249 -21.03 -2.32 -15.38
C ALA A 249 -20.40 -1.60 -16.58
N GLU A 250 -19.07 -1.44 -16.56
CA GLU A 250 -18.29 -0.82 -17.65
C GLU A 250 -17.61 -1.86 -18.57
N GLU A 251 -17.66 -3.16 -18.22
CA GLU A 251 -17.28 -4.29 -19.07
C GLU A 251 -18.45 -4.75 -19.97
#